data_AF-A0A2N9JAW1-F1
#
_entry.id   AF-A0A2N9JAW1-F1
#
_cell.length_a   1.000
_cell.length_b   1.000
_cell.length_c   1.000
_cell.angle_alpha   90.00
_cell.angle_beta   90.00
_cell.angle_gamma   90.00
#
_symmetry.space_group_name_H-M   'P 1'
#
loop_
_entity.id
_entity.type
_entity.pdbx_description
1 polymer ?
#
loop_
_entity_poly.entity_id
_entity_poly.type
_entity_poly.pdbx_seq_one_letter_code
_entity_poly.pdbx_strand_id
1 'polypeptide(L)'
;MAKGDVAKTGDVEMWNREEEEEAEEVAKGDVAETGDIEPSRMDERLERMNQAAQEGNIDAFYNLIWEDVNLLEYIDGLPFVDTPLHIAASAGHISFAMEMMRLKPSFARKPNPDGFSPIHLALQNEEINMVHRLLQVN
;
A
#
# COMPACT_ATOMS: atom_id res chain seq x y z
N MET A 1 -70.22 10.11 -39.55
CA MET A 1 -71.00 10.01 -38.29
C MET A 1 -70.78 8.58 -37.79
N ALA A 2 -70.28 8.26 -36.61
CA ALA A 2 -70.32 8.93 -35.32
C ALA A 2 -68.99 8.79 -34.54
N LYS A 3 -68.79 9.74 -33.64
CA LYS A 3 -67.75 9.78 -32.61
C LYS A 3 -68.05 8.75 -31.52
N GLY A 4 -67.00 8.20 -30.91
CA GLY A 4 -67.06 7.43 -29.67
C GLY A 4 -65.76 7.64 -28.91
N ASP A 5 -65.83 8.47 -27.86
CA ASP A 5 -64.77 8.80 -26.91
C ASP A 5 -64.44 7.62 -25.95
N VAL A 6 -63.48 7.88 -25.04
CA VAL A 6 -63.11 7.17 -23.77
C VAL A 6 -61.79 6.38 -23.92
N ALA A 7 -60.71 6.57 -23.14
CA ALA A 7 -60.45 7.35 -21.93
C ALA A 7 -59.02 7.91 -21.96
N LYS A 8 -58.83 9.04 -21.26
CA LYS A 8 -57.53 9.60 -20.92
C LYS A 8 -56.89 8.72 -19.85
N THR A 9 -55.71 8.17 -20.12
CA THR A 9 -54.74 7.85 -19.08
C THR A 9 -53.76 9.00 -19.04
N GLY A 10 -54.10 10.00 -18.20
CA GLY A 10 -53.09 10.88 -17.64
C GLY A 10 -52.20 10.09 -16.69
N ASP A 11 -51.09 10.72 -16.35
CA ASP A 11 -50.23 10.38 -15.22
C ASP A 11 -49.31 9.18 -15.45
N VAL A 12 -48.36 9.36 -16.36
CA VAL A 12 -47.00 8.89 -16.07
C VAL A 12 -46.05 10.02 -16.47
N GLU A 13 -45.41 10.57 -15.43
CA GLU A 13 -44.11 11.23 -15.53
C GLU A 13 -44.09 12.71 -15.96
N MET A 14 -44.81 13.54 -15.20
CA MET A 14 -44.19 14.77 -14.69
C MET A 14 -43.06 14.34 -13.73
N TRP A 15 -41.85 14.17 -14.25
CA TRP A 15 -40.67 14.14 -13.38
C TRP A 15 -40.53 15.54 -12.79
N ASN A 16 -40.65 15.61 -11.47
CA ASN A 16 -40.53 16.86 -10.75
C ASN A 16 -39.14 17.43 -11.01
N ARG A 17 -39.08 18.62 -11.63
CA ARG A 17 -37.86 19.43 -11.73
C ARG A 17 -37.27 19.75 -10.34
N GLU A 18 -38.08 19.63 -9.29
CA GLU A 18 -37.67 19.79 -7.90
C GLU A 18 -36.88 18.58 -7.36
N GLU A 19 -37.04 17.36 -7.90
CA GLU A 19 -36.25 16.18 -7.48
C GLU A 19 -34.86 16.16 -8.13
N GLU A 20 -34.68 16.76 -9.32
CA GLU A 20 -33.35 16.92 -9.93
C GLU A 20 -32.49 17.96 -9.19
N GLU A 21 -33.07 19.05 -8.67
CA GLU A 21 -32.33 20.05 -7.87
C GLU A 21 -31.95 19.52 -6.47
N GLU A 22 -32.79 18.69 -5.84
CA GLU A 22 -32.43 18.01 -4.57
C GLU A 22 -31.29 17.00 -4.76
N ALA A 23 -31.23 16.29 -5.89
CA ALA A 23 -30.13 15.38 -6.20
C ALA A 23 -28.79 16.11 -6.42
N GLU A 24 -28.81 17.33 -6.95
CA GLU A 24 -27.60 18.13 -7.20
C GLU A 24 -27.06 18.82 -5.92
N GLU A 25 -27.93 19.20 -4.98
CA GLU A 25 -27.49 19.72 -3.66
C GLU A 25 -26.96 18.63 -2.73
N VAL A 26 -27.50 17.40 -2.77
CA VAL A 26 -26.97 16.26 -1.98
C VAL A 26 -25.57 15.85 -2.46
N ALA A 27 -25.20 16.11 -3.72
CA ALA A 27 -23.87 15.82 -4.25
C ALA A 27 -22.77 16.83 -3.82
N LYS A 28 -23.12 17.95 -3.17
CA LYS A 28 -22.15 18.92 -2.63
C LYS A 28 -21.78 18.68 -1.16
N GLY A 29 -22.45 17.72 -0.50
CA GLY A 29 -22.11 17.32 0.87
C GLY A 29 -20.94 16.36 0.89
N ASP A 30 -19.81 16.81 1.42
CA ASP A 30 -18.66 16.01 1.85
C ASP A 30 -17.87 15.28 0.75
N VAL A 31 -17.58 15.93 -0.37
CA VAL A 31 -16.29 15.66 -1.03
C VAL A 31 -15.23 16.28 -0.13
N ALA A 32 -14.74 15.50 0.83
CA ALA A 32 -13.49 15.82 1.50
C ALA A 32 -12.47 16.08 0.38
N GLU A 33 -12.09 17.34 0.23
CA GLU A 33 -10.87 17.71 -0.47
C GLU A 33 -9.83 16.71 0.02
N THR A 34 -9.29 15.89 -0.88
CA THR A 34 -8.06 15.15 -0.63
C THR A 34 -6.95 16.19 -0.59
N GLY A 35 -6.99 17.08 0.40
CA GLY A 35 -5.87 17.89 0.81
C GLY A 35 -4.79 16.92 1.21
N ASP A 36 -3.58 17.18 0.72
CA ASP A 36 -2.41 16.34 0.91
C ASP A 36 -2.34 15.82 2.35
N ILE A 37 -2.64 14.53 2.55
CA ILE A 37 -2.53 13.91 3.87
C ILE A 37 -1.03 13.83 4.14
N GLU A 38 -0.52 14.75 4.95
CA GLU A 38 0.86 14.74 5.42
C GLU A 38 1.18 13.34 5.97
N PRO A 39 2.27 12.69 5.49
CA PRO A 39 2.63 11.36 5.94
C PRO A 39 2.77 11.34 7.46
N SER A 40 2.28 10.30 8.11
CA SER A 40 2.55 10.18 9.54
C SER A 40 4.06 10.08 9.75
N ARG A 41 4.55 10.51 10.93
CA ARG A 41 5.96 10.38 11.30
C ARG A 41 6.51 8.95 11.13
N MET A 42 5.65 7.93 11.22
CA MET A 42 6.04 6.55 10.96
C MET A 42 6.18 6.23 9.47
N ASP A 43 5.28 6.76 8.62
CA ASP A 43 5.36 6.58 7.18
C ASP A 43 6.63 7.25 6.62
N GLU A 44 7.00 8.44 7.11
CA GLU A 44 8.27 9.09 6.76
C GLU A 44 9.52 8.27 7.13
N ARG A 45 9.46 7.54 8.24
CA ARG A 45 10.58 6.69 8.69
C ARG A 45 10.64 5.39 7.89
N LEU A 46 9.49 4.82 7.57
CA LEU A 46 9.41 3.67 6.68
C LEU A 46 9.97 4.02 5.31
N GLU A 47 9.64 5.20 4.77
CA GLU A 47 10.18 5.64 3.48
C GLU A 47 11.70 5.80 3.53
N ARG A 48 12.24 6.42 4.59
CA ARG A 48 13.70 6.50 4.79
C ARG A 48 14.35 5.12 4.94
N MET A 49 13.66 4.18 5.58
CA MET A 49 14.13 2.79 5.73
C MET A 49 14.14 2.06 4.38
N ASN A 50 13.12 2.30 3.55
CA ASN A 50 13.02 1.77 2.19
C ASN A 50 14.14 2.33 1.31
N GLN A 51 14.41 3.63 1.40
CA GLN A 51 15.53 4.25 0.70
C GLN A 51 16.88 3.64 1.13
N ALA A 52 17.08 3.47 2.44
CA ALA A 52 18.29 2.82 2.95
C ALA A 52 18.44 1.39 2.42
N ALA A 53 17.35 0.64 2.30
CA ALA A 53 17.35 -0.69 1.70
C ALA A 53 17.66 -0.67 0.20
N GLN A 54 17.11 0.29 -0.53
CA GLN A 54 17.32 0.48 -1.96
C GLN A 54 18.77 0.87 -2.30
N GLU A 55 19.47 1.52 -1.38
CA GLU A 55 20.88 1.90 -1.51
C GLU A 55 21.84 0.87 -0.87
N GLY A 56 21.31 -0.09 -0.11
CA GLY A 56 22.11 -0.99 0.73
C GLY A 56 22.85 -0.27 1.86
N ASN A 57 22.35 0.90 2.30
CA ASN A 57 22.98 1.77 3.28
C ASN A 57 22.73 1.28 4.72
N ILE A 58 23.66 0.50 5.24
CA ILE A 58 23.59 -0.10 6.58
C ILE A 58 23.69 0.96 7.69
N ASP A 59 24.46 2.03 7.49
CA ASP A 59 24.60 3.08 8.50
C ASP A 59 23.27 3.84 8.67
N ALA A 60 22.61 4.18 7.56
CA ALA A 60 21.27 4.78 7.59
C ALA A 60 20.24 3.85 8.24
N PHE A 61 20.31 2.54 7.96
CA PHE A 61 19.47 1.54 8.63
C PHE A 61 19.63 1.59 10.15
N TYR A 62 20.86 1.49 10.67
CA TYR A 62 21.09 1.51 12.11
C TYR A 62 20.75 2.84 12.77
N ASN A 63 20.98 3.97 12.08
CA ASN A 63 20.56 5.28 12.56
C ASN A 63 19.03 5.36 12.74
N LEU A 64 18.25 4.83 11.79
CA LEU A 64 16.78 4.79 11.89
C LEU A 64 16.30 3.89 13.04
N ILE A 65 16.96 2.76 13.27
CA ILE A 65 16.67 1.91 14.45
C ILE A 65 16.98 2.64 15.76
N TRP A 66 18.03 3.45 15.78
CA TRP A 66 18.36 4.26 16.95
C TRP A 66 17.36 5.41 17.17
N GLU A 67 16.87 6.02 16.09
CA GLU A 67 15.80 7.03 16.14
C GLU A 67 14.45 6.45 16.59
N ASP A 68 14.18 5.19 16.25
CA ASP A 68 12.96 4.48 16.65
C ASP A 68 13.15 2.97 16.75
N VAL A 69 13.29 2.49 17.97
CA VAL A 69 13.48 1.07 18.27
C VAL A 69 12.26 0.20 17.95
N ASN A 70 11.07 0.78 17.80
CA ASN A 70 9.83 0.05 17.52
C ASN A 70 9.50 -0.02 16.02
N LEU A 71 10.31 0.60 15.14
CA LEU A 71 10.02 0.70 13.71
C LEU A 71 9.88 -0.69 13.05
N LEU A 72 10.76 -1.63 13.36
CA LEU A 72 10.66 -2.99 12.80
C LEU A 72 9.45 -3.76 13.32
N GLU A 73 9.03 -3.51 14.56
CA GLU A 73 7.83 -4.13 15.14
C GLU A 73 6.56 -3.59 14.49
N TYR A 74 6.51 -2.28 14.25
CA TYR A 74 5.42 -1.64 13.52
C TYR A 74 5.25 -2.25 12.12
N ILE A 75 6.33 -2.35 11.34
CA ILE A 75 6.31 -2.96 10.00
C ILE A 75 5.86 -4.43 10.09
N ASP A 76 6.33 -5.18 11.08
CA ASP A 76 5.97 -6.58 11.25
C ASP A 76 4.50 -6.80 11.62
N GLY A 77 3.87 -5.83 12.28
CA GLY A 77 2.45 -5.86 12.59
C GLY A 77 1.54 -5.73 11.37
N LEU A 78 2.04 -5.22 10.25
CA LEU A 78 1.25 -5.06 9.01
C LEU A 78 1.03 -6.44 8.35
N PRO A 79 -0.19 -6.82 7.96
CA PRO A 79 -0.45 -8.16 7.41
C PRO A 79 0.21 -8.37 6.05
N PHE A 80 0.18 -7.35 5.19
CA PHE A 80 0.79 -7.34 3.87
C PHE A 80 1.51 -6.00 3.68
N VAL A 81 2.81 -6.02 3.40
CA VAL A 81 3.62 -4.81 3.21
C VAL A 81 4.89 -5.12 2.43
N ASP A 82 5.30 -4.21 1.55
CA ASP A 82 6.66 -4.18 1.04
C ASP A 82 7.62 -3.78 2.15
N THR A 83 8.09 -4.77 2.90
CA THR A 83 9.21 -4.56 3.84
C THR A 83 10.45 -4.04 3.12
N PRO A 84 11.34 -3.33 3.82
CA PRO A 84 12.64 -2.98 3.27
C PRO A 84 13.48 -4.22 2.87
N LEU A 85 13.17 -5.42 3.41
CA LEU A 85 13.82 -6.65 2.97
C LEU A 85 13.39 -7.07 1.56
N HIS A 86 12.15 -6.79 1.13
CA HIS A 86 11.72 -6.96 -0.27
C HIS A 86 12.58 -6.14 -1.21
N ILE A 87 12.77 -4.86 -0.87
CA ILE A 87 13.55 -3.90 -1.64
C ILE A 87 15.01 -4.33 -1.72
N ALA A 88 15.65 -4.61 -0.58
CA ALA A 88 17.04 -5.06 -0.55
C ALA A 88 17.25 -6.39 -1.28
N ALA A 89 16.28 -7.32 -1.20
CA ALA A 89 16.32 -8.59 -1.91
C ALA A 89 16.21 -8.42 -3.43
N SER A 90 15.29 -7.56 -3.88
CA SER A 90 15.11 -7.17 -5.28
C SER A 90 16.33 -6.46 -5.87
N ALA A 91 17.05 -5.67 -5.05
CA ALA A 91 18.20 -4.89 -5.47
C ALA A 91 19.56 -5.58 -5.25
N GLY A 92 19.57 -6.82 -4.74
CA GLY A 92 20.81 -7.59 -4.54
C GLY A 92 21.68 -7.13 -3.35
N HIS A 93 21.15 -6.31 -2.43
CA HIS A 93 21.90 -5.77 -1.29
C HIS A 93 22.04 -6.78 -0.15
N ILE A 94 22.86 -7.81 -0.35
CA ILE A 94 23.03 -8.96 0.56
C ILE A 94 23.37 -8.52 1.97
N SER A 95 24.38 -7.66 2.16
CA SER A 95 24.81 -7.27 3.51
C SER A 95 23.69 -6.59 4.30
N PHE A 96 22.94 -5.69 3.65
CA PHE A 96 21.78 -5.04 4.25
C PHE A 96 20.70 -6.05 4.62
N ALA A 97 20.33 -6.92 3.66
CA ALA A 97 19.33 -7.96 3.88
C ALA A 97 19.69 -8.89 5.05
N MET A 98 20.95 -9.27 5.18
CA MET A 98 21.43 -10.11 6.28
C MET A 98 21.36 -9.40 7.63
N GLU A 99 21.73 -8.12 7.71
CA GLU A 99 21.59 -7.34 8.95
C GLU A 99 20.11 -7.15 9.33
N MET A 100 19.24 -6.92 8.35
CA MET A 100 17.80 -6.82 8.60
C MET A 100 17.22 -8.14 9.12
N MET A 101 17.55 -9.26 8.48
CA MET A 101 17.12 -10.59 8.94
C MET A 101 17.71 -10.96 10.30
N ARG A 102 18.91 -10.49 10.63
CA ARG A 102 19.51 -10.67 11.96
C ARG A 102 18.68 -9.99 13.05
N LEU A 103 18.11 -8.82 12.78
CA LEU A 103 17.27 -8.09 13.73
C LEU A 103 15.80 -8.53 13.71
N LYS A 104 15.26 -8.88 12.54
CA LYS A 104 13.85 -9.23 12.37
C LYS A 104 13.66 -10.39 11.37
N PRO A 105 13.90 -11.65 11.79
CA PRO A 105 13.83 -12.81 10.91
C PRO A 105 12.46 -13.04 10.26
N SER A 106 11.36 -12.59 10.90
CA SER A 106 9.99 -12.73 10.37
C SER A 106 9.81 -12.09 8.99
N PHE A 107 10.59 -11.06 8.65
CA PHE A 107 10.53 -10.41 7.35
C PHE A 107 10.85 -11.35 6.18
N ALA A 108 11.66 -12.40 6.39
CA ALA A 108 12.03 -13.34 5.33
C ALA A 108 10.83 -14.08 4.72
N ARG A 109 9.73 -14.19 5.49
CA ARG A 109 8.50 -14.90 5.09
C ARG A 109 7.31 -13.96 4.90
N LYS A 110 7.48 -12.67 5.16
CA LYS A 110 6.39 -11.71 5.11
C LYS A 110 5.96 -11.50 3.67
N PRO A 111 4.66 -11.64 3.34
CA PRO A 111 4.17 -11.32 2.01
C PRO A 111 3.98 -9.81 1.85
N ASN A 112 4.28 -9.30 0.67
CA ASN A 112 3.83 -8.00 0.21
C ASN A 112 2.37 -8.08 -0.30
N PRO A 113 1.76 -6.96 -0.75
CA PRO A 113 0.38 -6.94 -1.26
C PRO A 113 0.11 -7.90 -2.44
N ASP A 114 1.11 -8.21 -3.25
CA ASP A 114 1.02 -9.17 -4.36
C ASP A 114 1.19 -10.63 -3.90
N GLY A 115 1.42 -10.85 -2.61
CA GLY A 115 1.66 -12.17 -2.02
C GLY A 115 3.10 -12.67 -2.19
N PHE A 116 4.00 -11.84 -2.70
CA PHE A 116 5.42 -12.18 -2.84
C PHE A 116 6.16 -11.95 -1.54
N SER A 117 7.06 -12.88 -1.22
CA SER A 117 8.05 -12.70 -0.15
C SER A 117 9.39 -12.23 -0.73
N PRO A 118 10.38 -11.81 0.09
CA PRO A 118 11.64 -11.25 -0.43
C PRO A 118 12.38 -12.18 -1.40
N ILE A 119 12.34 -13.50 -1.20
CA ILE A 119 12.98 -14.46 -2.10
C ILE A 119 12.32 -14.51 -3.49
N HIS A 120 11.01 -14.25 -3.59
CA HIS A 120 10.32 -14.19 -4.89
C HIS A 120 10.85 -13.00 -5.70
N LEU A 121 11.02 -11.84 -5.06
CA LEU A 121 11.54 -10.65 -5.74
C LEU A 121 13.03 -10.81 -6.11
N ALA A 122 13.84 -11.44 -5.26
CA ALA A 122 15.22 -11.78 -5.62
C ALA A 122 15.28 -12.70 -6.85
N LEU A 123 14.38 -13.69 -6.96
CA LEU A 123 14.28 -14.56 -8.14
C LEU A 123 13.84 -13.79 -9.39
N GLN A 124 12.84 -12.93 -9.29
CA GLN A 124 12.33 -12.13 -10.41
C GLN A 124 13.39 -11.18 -10.98
N ASN A 125 14.31 -10.70 -10.15
CA ASN A 125 15.39 -9.78 -10.55
C ASN A 125 16.73 -10.49 -10.78
N GLU A 126 16.74 -11.82 -10.87
CA GLU A 126 17.95 -12.62 -11.14
C GLU A 126 19.08 -12.44 -10.10
N GLU A 127 18.73 -12.08 -8.86
CA GLU A 127 19.67 -11.90 -7.75
C GLU A 127 20.05 -13.25 -7.10
N ILE A 128 20.71 -14.12 -7.87
CA ILE A 128 20.97 -15.53 -7.50
C ILE A 128 21.76 -15.66 -6.19
N ASN A 129 22.74 -14.79 -5.96
CA ASN A 129 23.50 -14.80 -4.71
C ASN A 129 22.63 -14.42 -3.50
N MET A 130 21.69 -13.48 -3.66
CA MET A 130 20.71 -13.15 -2.63
C MET A 130 19.81 -14.35 -2.35
N VAL A 131 19.29 -15.02 -3.38
CA VAL A 131 18.45 -16.23 -3.23
C VAL A 131 19.18 -17.29 -2.41
N HIS A 132 20.44 -17.59 -2.73
CA HIS A 132 21.24 -18.55 -1.96
C HIS A 132 21.39 -18.13 -0.49
N ARG A 133 21.61 -16.84 -0.22
CA ARG A 133 21.74 -16.34 1.16
C ARG A 133 20.42 -16.42 1.92
N LEU A 134 19.30 -16.04 1.30
CA LEU A 134 17.97 -16.17 1.91
C LEU A 134 17.62 -17.63 2.24
N LEU A 135 18.02 -18.59 1.40
CA LEU A 135 17.81 -20.03 1.65
C LEU A 135 18.68 -20.60 2.78
N GLN A 136 19.82 -19.97 3.10
CA GLN A 136 20.70 -20.44 4.16
C GLN A 136 20.27 -19.98 5.56
N VAL A 137 19.52 -18.87 5.64
CA VAL A 137 19.19 -18.20 6.90
C VAL A 137 17.74 -18.48 7.33
N ASN A 138 16.92 -19.09 6.47
CA ASN A 138 15.49 -19.31 6.66
C ASN A 138 15.15 -20.77 6.99
#